data_AF-A0A8X6YFC7-F1
#
_entry.id   AF-A0A8X6YFC7-F1
#
_cell.length_a   1.000
_cell.length_b   1.000
_cell.length_c   1.000
_cell.angle_alpha   90.00
_cell.angle_beta   90.00
_cell.angle_gamma   90.00
#
_symmetry.space_group_name_H-M   'P 1'
#
loop_
_entity.id
_entity.type
_entity.pdbx_description
1 polymer ?
#
loop_
_entity_poly.entity_id
_entity_poly.type
_entity_poly.pdbx_seq_one_letter_code
_entity_poly.pdbx_strand_id
1 'polypeptide(L)'
;MNANVSYTYQPAYKQFGKDVKIVHFLGPIKPWMESYNSETGRAQSGSPHSYAHLQLWWDIFMKNVQPNLTEECKGIAAELSKLHLGSAGMASAQSSESRRFAWERGHIDYLGEDAFSNIEKKLQSSIDEPKK
;
A
#
# COMPACT_ATOMS: atom_id res chain seq x y z
N MET A 1 -2.43 9.03 4.62
CA MET A 1 -1.46 8.15 5.31
C MET A 1 -1.44 6.78 4.65
N ASN A 2 -0.27 6.28 4.24
CA ASN A 2 -0.13 4.95 3.64
C ASN A 2 -0.04 3.92 4.76
N ALA A 3 -1.01 3.01 4.83
CA ALA A 3 -1.08 1.97 5.86
C ALA A 3 -0.08 0.84 5.58
N ASN A 4 1.22 1.16 5.62
CA ASN A 4 2.21 0.16 6.00
C ASN A 4 2.09 0.07 7.52
N VAL A 5 1.54 -1.03 8.03
CA VAL A 5 1.48 -1.26 9.48
C VAL A 5 2.92 -1.38 9.96
N SER A 6 3.49 -0.25 10.34
CA SER A 6 4.75 -0.18 11.04
C SER A 6 4.49 -0.47 12.51
N TYR A 7 5.47 -1.06 13.18
CA TYR A 7 5.42 -1.25 14.61
C TYR A 7 5.09 0.08 15.31
N THR A 8 3.96 0.13 16.00
CA THR A 8 3.41 1.38 16.55
C THR A 8 4.09 1.81 17.84
N TYR A 9 4.79 0.90 18.53
CA TYR A 9 5.33 1.16 19.88
C TYR A 9 6.85 1.41 19.91
N GLN A 10 7.29 2.55 19.37
CA GLN A 10 8.72 2.87 19.17
C GLN A 10 9.67 2.57 20.35
N PRO A 11 9.35 2.83 21.64
CA PRO A 11 10.24 2.48 22.77
C PRO A 11 10.58 0.98 22.85
N ALA A 12 9.57 0.12 22.67
CA ALA A 12 9.78 -1.33 22.70
C ALA A 12 10.64 -1.79 21.51
N TYR A 13 10.49 -1.16 20.34
CA TYR A 13 11.36 -1.44 19.19
C TYR A 13 12.80 -1.01 19.44
N LYS A 14 13.05 0.11 20.14
CA LYS A 14 14.42 0.50 20.51
C LYS A 14 15.06 -0.50 21.47
N GLN A 15 14.28 -1.07 22.39
CA GLN A 15 14.80 -2.03 23.38
C GLN A 15 15.00 -3.44 22.79
N PHE A 16 14.03 -3.94 22.03
CA PHE A 16 13.95 -5.34 21.58
C PHE A 16 14.12 -5.52 20.06
N GLY A 17 14.16 -4.43 19.27
CA GLY A 17 14.23 -4.48 17.81
C GLY A 17 15.48 -5.17 17.27
N LYS A 18 16.58 -5.13 18.03
CA LYS A 18 17.83 -5.85 17.71
C LYS A 18 17.69 -7.38 17.77
N ASP A 19 16.70 -7.88 18.51
CA ASP A 19 16.47 -9.32 18.73
C ASP A 19 15.39 -9.88 17.79
N VAL A 20 14.94 -9.07 16.81
CA VAL A 20 13.93 -9.47 15.82
C VAL A 20 14.51 -10.56 14.90
N LYS A 21 13.79 -11.67 14.80
CA LYS A 21 14.16 -12.82 13.95
C LYS A 21 13.29 -12.94 12.70
N ILE A 22 12.04 -12.51 12.78
CA ILE A 22 11.04 -12.61 11.72
C ILE A 22 10.36 -11.26 11.58
N VAL A 23 10.27 -10.76 10.35
CA VAL A 23 9.55 -9.53 10.00
C VAL A 23 8.30 -9.91 9.22
N HIS A 24 7.15 -9.35 9.60
CA HIS A 24 5.89 -9.52 8.89
C HIS A 24 5.48 -8.18 8.27
N PHE A 25 5.50 -8.10 6.94
CA PHE A 25 5.00 -6.95 6.18
C PHE A 25 3.47 -6.98 6.10
N LEU A 26 2.85 -6.48 7.17
CA LEU A 26 1.41 -6.30 7.30
C LEU A 26 0.92 -5.12 6.47
N GLY A 27 -0.34 -5.20 6.01
CA GLY A 27 -0.97 -4.18 5.19
C GLY A 27 -1.14 -4.59 3.72
N PRO A 28 -1.85 -3.75 2.94
CA PRO A 28 -2.16 -4.01 1.54
C PRO A 28 -0.94 -3.80 0.63
N ILE A 29 -0.05 -2.88 0.98
CA ILE A 29 1.19 -2.62 0.25
C ILE A 29 2.26 -3.60 0.73
N LYS A 30 2.98 -4.20 -0.22
CA LYS A 30 3.99 -5.24 0.02
C LYS A 30 5.36 -4.75 -0.43
N PRO A 31 6.45 -5.35 0.07
CA PRO A 31 7.80 -4.89 -0.25
C PRO A 31 8.10 -4.78 -1.75
N TRP A 32 7.61 -5.74 -2.55
CA TRP A 32 7.76 -5.76 -4.01
C TRP A 32 6.94 -4.68 -4.74
N MET A 33 6.00 -4.02 -4.06
CA MET A 33 5.21 -2.90 -4.59
C MET A 33 5.79 -1.53 -4.24
N GLU A 34 6.81 -1.49 -3.36
CA GLU A 34 7.50 -0.24 -2.99
C GLU A 34 8.61 0.08 -3.99
N SER A 35 8.86 1.37 -4.24
CA SER A 35 9.85 1.78 -5.23
C SER A 35 11.27 1.44 -4.78
N TYR A 36 12.08 0.91 -5.70
CA TYR A 36 13.50 0.61 -5.49
C TYR A 36 14.34 1.20 -6.63
N ASN A 37 15.37 1.96 -6.26
CA ASN A 37 16.30 2.52 -7.22
C ASN A 37 17.48 1.55 -7.41
N SER A 38 17.55 0.92 -8.59
CA SER A 38 18.58 -0.06 -8.92
C SER A 38 19.99 0.51 -9.12
N GLU A 39 20.11 1.80 -9.42
CA GLU A 39 21.41 2.47 -9.59
C GLU A 39 22.08 2.77 -8.25
N THR A 40 21.28 3.20 -7.28
CA THR A 40 21.75 3.56 -5.92
C THR A 40 21.62 2.43 -4.92
N GLY A 41 20.90 1.37 -5.29
CA GLY A 41 20.59 0.23 -4.43
C GLY A 41 19.69 0.58 -3.25
N ARG A 42 18.84 1.60 -3.35
CA ARG A 42 18.02 2.08 -2.23
C ARG A 42 16.53 1.91 -2.46
N ALA A 43 15.86 1.34 -1.46
CA ALA A 43 14.40 1.36 -1.36
C ALA A 43 13.91 2.77 -1.04
N GLN A 44 12.69 3.11 -1.45
CA GLN A 44 11.99 4.31 -0.99
C GLN A 44 10.92 3.85 0.01
N SER A 45 10.90 4.44 1.21
CA SER A 45 9.90 4.12 2.23
C SER A 45 9.27 5.39 2.76
N GLY A 46 7.95 5.38 2.90
CA GLY A 46 7.20 6.48 3.53
C GLY A 46 7.33 6.54 5.06
N SER A 47 8.01 5.57 5.69
CA SER A 47 8.21 5.51 7.15
C SER A 47 9.67 5.18 7.49
N PRO A 48 10.30 5.93 8.42
CA PRO A 48 11.67 5.66 8.85
C PRO A 48 11.85 4.29 9.53
N HIS A 49 10.80 3.78 10.19
CA HIS A 49 10.86 2.54 10.96
C HIS A 49 10.79 1.29 10.09
N SER A 50 10.12 1.36 8.92
CA SER A 50 10.07 0.28 7.95
C SER A 50 11.28 0.25 7.01
N TYR A 51 11.98 1.39 6.85
CA TYR A 51 13.04 1.54 5.86
C TYR A 51 14.12 0.45 5.96
N ALA A 52 14.65 0.19 7.16
CA ALA A 52 15.74 -0.77 7.33
C ALA A 52 15.33 -2.20 6.92
N HIS A 53 14.11 -2.61 7.29
CA HIS A 53 13.60 -3.93 6.93
C HIS A 53 13.23 -4.03 5.44
N LEU A 54 12.67 -2.96 4.88
CA LEU A 54 12.33 -2.88 3.46
C LEU A 54 13.61 -2.93 2.60
N GLN A 55 14.65 -2.21 3.00
CA GLN A 55 15.96 -2.25 2.36
C GLN A 55 16.53 -3.67 2.37
N LEU A 56 16.53 -4.33 3.54
CA LEU A 56 17.02 -5.70 3.66
C LEU A 56 16.24 -6.67 2.76
N TRP A 57 14.92 -6.49 2.63
CA TRP A 57 14.11 -7.30 1.72
C TRP A 57 14.56 -7.12 0.27
N TRP A 58 14.76 -5.87 -0.18
CA TRP A 58 15.24 -5.57 -1.53
C TRP A 58 16.65 -6.09 -1.78
N ASP A 59 17.55 -5.97 -0.81
CA ASP A 59 18.92 -6.50 -0.90
C ASP A 59 18.90 -8.02 -1.11
N ILE A 60 18.07 -8.74 -0.35
CA ILE A 60 17.91 -10.20 -0.48
C ILE A 60 17.32 -10.55 -1.84
N PHE A 61 16.29 -9.83 -2.28
CA PHE A 61 15.62 -10.06 -3.56
C PHE A 61 16.59 -9.85 -4.72
N MET A 62 17.26 -8.69 -4.78
CA MET A 62 18.18 -8.37 -5.88
C MET A 62 19.41 -9.28 -5.89
N LYS A 63 19.93 -9.67 -4.72
CA LYS A 63 21.11 -10.53 -4.64
C LYS A 63 20.82 -12.00 -4.94
N ASN A 64 19.70 -12.54 -4.44
CA ASN A 64 19.47 -13.99 -4.41
C ASN A 64 18.27 -14.46 -5.24
N VAL A 65 17.30 -13.59 -5.51
CA VAL A 65 16.08 -13.96 -6.25
C VAL A 65 16.19 -13.52 -7.70
N GLN A 66 16.52 -12.24 -7.94
CA GLN A 66 16.58 -11.64 -9.27
C GLN A 66 17.46 -12.42 -10.27
N PRO A 67 18.65 -12.92 -9.91
CA PRO A 67 19.49 -13.67 -10.85
C PRO A 67 18.89 -15.02 -11.28
N ASN A 68 18.01 -15.58 -10.45
CA ASN A 68 17.41 -16.90 -10.62
C ASN A 68 16.03 -16.85 -11.29
N LEU A 69 15.48 -15.65 -11.53
CA LEU A 69 14.23 -15.51 -12.27
C LEU A 69 14.47 -15.88 -13.73
N THR A 70 13.53 -16.63 -14.33
CA THR A 70 13.54 -16.88 -15.78
C THR A 70 13.32 -15.58 -16.55
N GLU A 71 13.76 -15.46 -17.81
CA GLU A 71 13.58 -14.23 -18.60
C GLU A 71 12.10 -13.77 -18.66
N GLU A 72 11.16 -14.71 -18.70
CA GLU A 72 9.72 -14.46 -18.61
C GLU A 72 9.30 -13.81 -17.27
N CYS A 73 9.88 -14.27 -16.16
CA CYS A 73 9.63 -13.72 -14.82
C CYS A 73 10.49 -12.49 -14.49
N LYS A 74 11.64 -12.29 -15.15
CA LYS A 74 12.46 -11.08 -15.02
C LYS A 74 11.70 -9.89 -15.59
N GLY A 75 11.02 -10.08 -16.72
CA GLY A 75 10.08 -9.12 -17.29
C GLY A 75 8.99 -8.78 -16.30
N ILE A 76 8.22 -9.77 -15.84
CA ILE A 76 7.10 -9.56 -14.92
C ILE A 76 7.56 -8.95 -13.58
N ALA A 77 8.67 -9.37 -12.98
CA ALA A 77 9.14 -8.81 -11.72
C ALA A 77 9.66 -7.36 -11.88
N ALA A 78 10.37 -7.08 -12.99
CA ALA A 78 10.79 -5.71 -13.32
C ALA A 78 9.59 -4.83 -13.68
N GLU A 79 8.59 -5.37 -14.35
CA GLU A 79 7.37 -4.69 -14.77
C GLU A 79 6.43 -4.47 -13.58
N LEU A 80 6.32 -5.41 -12.65
CA LEU A 80 5.67 -5.24 -11.34
C LEU A 80 6.39 -4.20 -10.47
N SER A 81 7.72 -4.12 -10.52
CA SER A 81 8.48 -3.07 -9.83
C SER A 81 8.30 -1.68 -10.45
N LYS A 82 7.92 -1.62 -11.74
CA LYS A 82 7.62 -0.40 -12.50
C LYS A 82 6.13 -0.05 -12.49
N LEU A 83 5.26 -1.00 -12.15
CA LEU A 83 3.83 -0.78 -11.97
C LEU A 83 3.63 0.04 -10.70
N HIS A 84 3.72 1.35 -10.86
CA HIS A 84 3.06 2.28 -9.96
C HIS A 84 1.55 2.01 -10.08
N LEU A 85 0.98 1.25 -9.14
CA LEU A 85 -0.47 1.26 -8.94
C LEU A 85 -0.83 2.60 -8.28
N GLY A 86 -0.73 3.66 -9.07
CA GLY A 86 -0.91 5.03 -8.65
C GLY A 86 -0.63 6.00 -9.79
N SER A 87 -1.71 6.57 -10.32
CA SER A 87 -1.75 7.78 -11.15
C SER A 87 -1.41 7.63 -12.64
N ALA A 88 -2.32 6.98 -13.38
CA ALA A 88 -2.69 7.49 -14.70
C ALA A 88 -4.19 7.86 -14.67
N GLY A 89 -4.50 9.13 -14.90
CA GLY A 89 -5.84 9.59 -15.27
C GLY A 89 -6.78 9.95 -14.11
N MET A 90 -6.93 11.24 -13.87
CA MET A 90 -8.22 11.79 -13.47
C MET A 90 -9.25 11.47 -14.56
N ALA A 91 -10.03 10.41 -14.38
CA ALA A 91 -11.40 10.28 -14.91
C ALA A 91 -12.03 8.96 -14.44
N SER A 92 -13.01 9.11 -13.54
CA SER A 92 -14.25 8.31 -13.43
C SER A 92 -14.15 6.78 -13.60
N ALA A 93 -13.79 6.11 -12.50
CA ALA A 93 -14.45 4.89 -12.01
C ALA A 93 -13.59 4.32 -10.87
N GLN A 94 -13.68 4.91 -9.68
CA GLN A 94 -13.15 4.23 -8.50
C GLN A 94 -13.94 2.93 -8.34
N SER A 95 -13.28 1.78 -8.40
CA SER A 95 -13.90 0.52 -8.00
C SER A 95 -14.48 0.71 -6.60
N SER A 96 -15.63 0.10 -6.31
CA SER A 96 -16.28 0.18 -4.99
C SER A 96 -15.31 -0.16 -3.84
N GLU A 97 -14.34 -1.04 -4.11
CA GLU A 97 -13.26 -1.42 -3.21
C GLU A 97 -12.27 -0.27 -2.96
N SER A 98 -11.88 0.47 -3.99
CA SER A 98 -10.99 1.64 -3.86
C SER A 98 -11.65 2.76 -3.07
N ARG A 99 -12.95 2.99 -3.30
CA ARG A 99 -13.75 3.97 -2.54
C ARG A 99 -13.90 3.54 -1.09
N ARG A 100 -14.24 2.28 -0.83
CA ARG A 100 -14.31 1.72 0.54
C ARG A 100 -12.97 1.83 1.27
N PHE A 101 -11.86 1.55 0.60
CA PHE A 101 -10.52 1.72 1.17
C PHE A 101 -10.22 3.18 1.54
N ALA A 102 -10.69 4.15 0.74
CA ALA A 102 -10.58 5.58 1.06
C ALA A 102 -11.38 5.98 2.31
N TRP A 103 -12.57 5.39 2.49
CA TRP A 103 -13.39 5.53 3.69
C TRP A 103 -12.70 4.97 4.94
N GLU A 104 -12.16 3.75 4.87
CA GLU A 104 -11.54 3.06 6.00
C GLU A 104 -10.29 3.77 6.54
N ARG A 105 -9.64 4.60 5.71
CA ARG A 105 -8.42 5.37 6.05
C ARG A 105 -8.66 6.86 6.30
N GLY A 106 -9.91 7.30 6.39
CA GLY A 106 -10.25 8.70 6.68
C GLY A 106 -9.96 9.70 5.55
N HIS A 107 -9.76 9.20 4.32
CA HIS A 107 -9.54 10.02 3.12
C HIS A 107 -10.83 10.10 2.29
N ILE A 108 -11.91 10.57 2.91
CA ILE A 108 -13.24 10.64 2.29
C ILE A 108 -13.29 11.82 1.30
N ASP A 109 -13.86 11.59 0.11
CA ASP A 109 -14.06 12.63 -0.89
C ASP A 109 -15.36 13.41 -0.62
N TYR A 110 -15.31 14.29 0.38
CA TYR A 110 -16.46 15.10 0.79
C TYR A 110 -16.92 16.13 -0.26
N LEU A 111 -16.18 16.34 -1.35
CA LEU A 111 -16.51 17.31 -2.40
C LEU A 111 -16.91 16.64 -3.72
N GLY A 112 -16.87 15.31 -3.81
CA GLY A 112 -17.21 14.55 -5.01
C GLY A 112 -18.18 13.41 -4.72
N GLU A 113 -17.73 12.17 -4.93
CA GLU A 113 -18.60 10.98 -4.86
C GLU A 113 -19.20 10.77 -3.46
N ASP A 114 -18.45 11.13 -2.42
CA ASP A 114 -18.86 11.01 -1.01
C ASP A 114 -19.31 12.35 -0.42
N ALA A 115 -19.76 13.28 -1.27
CA ALA A 115 -20.34 14.55 -0.82
C ALA A 115 -21.60 14.33 0.03
N PHE A 116 -21.85 15.25 0.96
CA PHE A 116 -22.98 15.19 1.89
C PHE A 116 -24.31 14.96 1.16
N SER A 117 -24.56 15.69 0.06
CA SER A 117 -25.79 15.55 -0.73
C SER A 117 -25.99 14.14 -1.31
N ASN A 118 -24.91 13.46 -1.69
CA ASN A 118 -24.97 12.09 -2.21
C ASN A 118 -25.24 11.09 -1.08
N ILE A 119 -24.59 11.28 0.07
CA ILE A 119 -24.81 10.46 1.27
C ILE A 119 -26.25 10.61 1.76
N GLU A 120 -26.74 11.83 1.88
CA GLU A 120 -28.11 12.15 2.29
C GLU A 120 -29.13 11.52 1.35
N LYS A 121 -28.95 11.70 0.03
CA LYS A 121 -29.81 11.07 -0.99
C LYS A 121 -29.84 9.55 -0.87
N LYS A 122 -28.69 8.91 -0.60
CA LYS A 122 -28.62 7.45 -0.41
C LYS A 122 -29.35 7.02 0.85
N LEU A 123 -29.15 7.72 1.97
CA LEU A 123 -29.85 7.44 3.23
C LEU A 123 -31.36 7.55 3.08
N GLN A 124 -31.82 8.63 2.44
CA GLN A 124 -33.25 8.84 2.19
C GLN A 124 -33.84 7.73 1.31
N SER A 125 -33.14 7.33 0.25
CA SER A 125 -33.60 6.20 -0.59
C SER A 125 -33.72 4.88 0.18
N SER A 126 -32.83 4.62 1.13
CA SER A 126 -32.87 3.42 1.96
C SER A 126 -33.94 3.48 3.06
N ILE A 127 -34.36 4.68 3.45
CA ILE A 127 -35.45 4.90 4.42
C ILE A 127 -36.82 4.78 3.74
N ASP A 128 -36.93 5.30 2.53
CA ASP A 128 -38.18 5.30 1.75
C ASP A 128 -38.46 3.96 1.04
N GLU A 129 -37.48 3.06 0.96
CA GLU A 129 -37.69 1.69 0.50
C GLU A 129 -38.62 0.95 1.47
N PRO A 130 -39.80 0.47 1.01
CA PRO A 130 -40.68 -0.31 1.87
C PRO A 130 -39.96 -1.60 2.25
N LYS A 131 -39.77 -1.81 3.56
CA LYS A 131 -39.27 -3.08 4.10
C LYS A 131 -40.20 -4.19 3.62
N LYS A 132 -39.67 -5.08 2.79
CA LYS A 132 -40.37 -6.25 2.25
C LYS A 132 -40.52 -7.33 3.31
#